data_AF-A0A7X7G7Z3-F1
#
_entry.id   AF-A0A7X7G7Z3-F1
#
_cell.length_a   1.000
_cell.length_b   1.000
_cell.length_c   1.000
_cell.angle_alpha   90.00
_cell.angle_beta   90.00
_cell.angle_gamma   90.00
#
_symmetry.space_group_name_H-M   'P 1'
#
loop_
_entity.id
_entity.type
_entity.pdbx_description
1 polymer ?
#
loop_
_entity_poly.entity_id
_entity_poly.type
_entity_poly.pdbx_seq_one_letter_code
_entity_poly.pdbx_strand_id
1 'polypeptide(L)'
;MTVGEAGEPATVAGVPGRWRVDPAALAALDEPFPARAALLSPFDRLVHDRVRAELLFGFEYVLETYKPAAQRRWGYFALPVLHGDRLVG
;
A
#
# COMPACT_ATOMS: atom_id res chain seq x y z
N MET A 1 -6.48 10.17 12.54
CA MET A 1 -6.43 9.51 13.85
C MET A 1 -5.11 8.76 13.93
N THR A 2 -4.18 9.27 14.74
CA THR A 2 -2.88 8.61 14.96
C THR A 2 -3.12 7.36 15.79
N VAL A 3 -2.56 6.21 15.41
CA VAL A 3 -2.75 4.93 16.11
C VAL A 3 -2.11 4.89 17.51
N GLY A 4 -1.48 5.98 17.94
CA GLY A 4 -0.77 6.06 19.22
C GLY A 4 0.32 5.00 19.31
N GLU A 5 0.33 4.28 20.44
CA GLU A 5 1.26 3.20 20.71
C GLU A 5 0.76 1.82 20.24
N ALA A 6 -0.31 1.74 19.43
CA ALA A 6 -0.81 0.46 18.94
C ALA A 6 0.15 -0.22 17.95
N GLY A 7 0.37 -1.52 18.12
CA GLY A 7 1.31 -2.33 17.34
C GLY A 7 2.74 -2.29 17.90
N GLU A 8 3.61 -3.16 17.41
CA GLU A 8 5.03 -3.21 17.80
C GLU A 8 5.88 -2.26 16.93
N PRO A 9 6.81 -1.49 17.52
CA PRO A 9 7.74 -0.67 16.76
C PRO A 9 8.65 -1.52 15.86
N ALA A 10 8.77 -1.15 14.58
CA ALA A 10 9.60 -1.84 13.60
C ALA A 10 10.30 -0.86 12.64
N THR A 11 11.30 -1.37 11.93
CA THR A 11 11.92 -0.71 10.78
C THR A 11 11.73 -1.58 9.56
N VAL A 12 11.51 -0.96 8.40
CA VAL A 12 11.39 -1.66 7.12
C VAL A 12 12.64 -1.36 6.30
N ALA A 13 13.28 -2.39 5.75
CA ALA A 13 14.51 -2.24 4.99
C ALA A 13 14.30 -1.27 3.81
N GLY A 14 15.19 -0.28 3.66
CA GLY A 14 15.10 0.72 2.58
C GLY A 14 14.03 1.80 2.78
N VAL A 15 13.26 1.76 3.87
CA VAL A 15 12.17 2.71 4.12
C VAL A 15 12.51 3.58 5.33
N PRO A 16 12.44 4.92 5.20
CA PRO A 16 12.77 5.81 6.30
C PRO A 16 11.75 5.73 7.45
N GLY A 17 12.23 6.01 8.65
CA GLY A 17 11.40 6.17 9.85
C GLY A 17 11.15 4.90 10.64
N ARG A 18 10.38 5.05 11.73
CA ARG A 18 9.93 3.96 12.59
C ARG A 18 8.45 3.71 12.33
N TRP A 19 8.12 2.45 12.13
CA TRP A 19 6.79 1.97 11.80
C TRP A 19 6.20 1.22 12.99
N ARG A 20 4.88 0.96 12.95
CA ARG A 20 4.24 0.05 13.89
C ARG A 20 3.52 -1.05 13.12
N VAL A 21 3.73 -2.29 13.55
CA VAL A 21 3.24 -3.49 12.89
C VAL A 21 2.35 -4.28 13.85
N ASP A 22 1.35 -4.96 13.32
CA ASP A 22 0.55 -5.88 14.11
C ASP A 22 1.45 -6.97 14.74
N PRO A 23 1.36 -7.25 16.06
CA PRO A 23 2.23 -8.22 16.70
C PRO A 23 2.08 -9.64 16.14
N ALA A 24 0.87 -10.04 15.71
CA ALA A 24 0.65 -11.35 15.13
C ALA A 24 1.26 -11.44 13.73
N ALA A 25 1.18 -10.38 12.93
CA ALA A 25 1.89 -10.31 11.65
C ALA A 25 3.42 -10.37 11.84
N LEU A 26 3.95 -9.76 12.91
CA LEU A 26 5.38 -9.83 13.23
C LEU A 26 5.82 -11.25 13.65
N ALA A 27 5.00 -11.93 14.46
CA ALA A 27 5.26 -13.30 14.89
C ALA A 27 5.25 -14.31 13.73
N ALA A 28 4.50 -14.00 12.66
CA ALA A 28 4.36 -14.85 11.47
C ALA A 28 5.32 -14.47 10.32
N LEU A 29 6.36 -13.66 10.56
CA LEU A 29 7.27 -13.18 9.50
C LEU A 29 7.98 -14.29 8.71
N ASP A 30 8.30 -15.40 9.38
CA ASP A 30 8.99 -16.55 8.77
C ASP A 30 8.00 -17.52 8.09
N GLU A 31 6.70 -17.30 8.24
CA GLU A 31 5.69 -18.11 7.57
C GLU A 31 5.58 -17.72 6.09
N PRO A 32 5.30 -18.68 5.19
CA PRO A 32 5.07 -18.37 3.79
C PRO A 32 3.91 -17.38 3.61
N PHE A 33 4.19 -16.24 2.97
CA PHE A 33 3.14 -15.27 2.65
C PHE A 33 2.20 -15.84 1.56
N PRO A 34 0.89 -16.00 1.83
CA PRO A 34 -0.03 -16.53 0.84
C PRO A 34 -0.29 -15.48 -0.25
N ALA A 35 0.10 -15.79 -1.49
CA ALA A 35 -0.10 -14.92 -2.63
C ALA A 35 -1.60 -14.64 -2.86
N ARG A 36 -1.91 -13.39 -3.24
CA ARG A 36 -3.27 -12.95 -3.56
C ARG A 36 -3.29 -12.21 -4.89
N ALA A 37 -4.39 -12.31 -5.61
CA ALA A 37 -4.69 -11.46 -6.76
C ALA A 37 -5.98 -10.71 -6.47
N ALA A 38 -5.93 -9.38 -6.48
CA ALA A 38 -7.09 -8.54 -6.17
C ALA A 38 -7.05 -7.21 -6.93
N LEU A 39 -8.22 -6.71 -7.29
CA LEU A 39 -8.41 -5.32 -7.65
C LEU A 39 -8.71 -4.53 -6.38
N LEU A 40 -7.92 -3.51 -6.12
CA LEU A 40 -8.06 -2.67 -4.94
C LEU A 40 -8.95 -1.48 -5.26
N SER A 41 -9.85 -1.18 -4.33
CA SER A 41 -10.56 0.11 -4.36
C SER A 41 -9.53 1.25 -4.27
N PRO A 42 -9.75 2.41 -4.94
CA PRO A 42 -8.91 3.59 -4.75
C PRO A 42 -8.88 4.08 -3.29
N PHE A 43 -9.84 3.63 -2.48
CA PHE A 43 -9.98 3.94 -1.06
C PHE A 43 -9.48 2.82 -0.14
N ASP A 44 -8.93 1.74 -0.69
CA ASP A 44 -8.37 0.65 0.08
C ASP A 44 -7.22 1.16 0.97
N ARG A 45 -7.14 0.66 2.21
CA ARG A 45 -6.10 1.05 3.17
C ARG A 45 -4.70 0.83 2.59
N LEU A 46 -4.50 -0.15 1.72
CA LEU A 46 -3.18 -0.42 1.16
C LEU A 46 -2.65 0.74 0.28
N VAL A 47 -3.52 1.43 -0.45
CA VAL A 47 -3.12 2.41 -1.48
C VAL A 47 -3.63 3.84 -1.25
N HIS A 48 -4.51 4.08 -0.28
CA HIS A 48 -5.10 5.41 -0.07
C HIS A 48 -4.07 6.49 0.31
N ASP A 49 -2.97 6.07 0.97
CA ASP A 49 -1.90 6.95 1.43
C ASP A 49 -0.77 6.82 0.42
N ARG A 50 -0.64 7.84 -0.43
CA ARG A 50 0.27 7.82 -1.58
C ARG A 50 1.72 7.78 -1.14
N VAL A 51 2.06 8.50 -0.08
CA VAL A 51 3.43 8.53 0.45
C VAL A 51 3.78 7.17 1.01
N ARG A 52 2.88 6.55 1.77
CA ARG A 52 3.10 5.20 2.29
C ARG A 52 3.17 4.16 1.17
N ALA A 53 2.30 4.24 0.17
CA ALA A 53 2.28 3.31 -0.97
C ALA A 53 3.59 3.40 -1.78
N GLU A 54 4.08 4.61 -2.03
CA GLU A 54 5.36 4.84 -2.70
C GLU A 54 6.54 4.32 -1.86
N LEU A 55 6.57 4.62 -0.55
CA LEU A 55 7.65 4.20 0.33
C LEU A 55 7.72 2.69 0.53
N LEU A 56 6.59 2.02 0.77
CA LEU A 56 6.56 0.58 1.09
C LEU A 56 6.53 -0.31 -0.16
N PHE A 57 5.89 0.15 -1.24
CA PHE A 57 5.62 -0.68 -2.41
C PHE A 57 6.20 -0.11 -3.71
N GLY A 58 6.85 1.06 -3.68
CA GLY A 58 7.37 1.71 -4.89
C GLY A 58 6.27 2.08 -5.89
N PHE A 59 5.03 2.25 -5.43
CA PHE A 59 3.85 2.39 -6.29
C PHE A 59 3.24 3.78 -6.20
N GLU A 60 3.42 4.57 -7.26
CA GLU A 60 2.85 5.91 -7.39
C GLU A 60 1.44 5.84 -8.00
N TYR A 61 0.41 5.96 -7.15
CA TYR A 61 -0.97 5.93 -7.58
C TYR A 61 -1.77 7.12 -7.06
N VAL A 62 -2.65 7.63 -7.93
CA VAL A 62 -3.64 8.64 -7.60
C VAL A 62 -4.91 8.34 -8.37
N LEU A 63 -6.06 8.42 -7.71
CA LEU A 63 -7.35 8.42 -8.39
C LEU A 63 -7.48 9.68 -9.26
N GLU A 64 -7.66 9.50 -10.57
CA GLU A 64 -7.62 10.59 -11.55
C GLU A 64 -8.99 11.01 -12.09
N THR A 65 -10.07 10.66 -11.39
CA THR A 65 -11.45 10.99 -11.79
C THR A 65 -11.67 12.48 -11.98
N TYR A 66 -10.91 13.32 -11.26
CA TYR A 66 -10.96 14.78 -11.34
C TYR A 66 -9.95 15.39 -12.32
N LYS A 67 -9.03 14.59 -12.87
CA LYS A 67 -8.07 15.10 -13.88
C LYS A 67 -8.77 15.22 -15.24
N PRO A 68 -8.46 16.24 -16.06
CA PRO A 68 -8.81 16.25 -17.48
C PRO A 68 -8.32 14.98 -18.17
N ALA A 69 -9.08 14.46 -19.14
CA ALA A 69 -8.76 13.18 -19.79
C ALA A 69 -7.32 13.09 -20.31
N ALA A 70 -6.81 14.17 -20.91
CA ALA A 70 -5.46 14.24 -21.46
C ALA A 70 -4.32 14.24 -20.42
N GLN A 71 -4.63 14.46 -19.14
CA GLN A 71 -3.63 14.50 -18.05
C GLN A 71 -3.66 13.22 -17.19
N ARG A 72 -4.47 12.24 -17.58
CA ARG A 72 -4.59 10.97 -16.85
C ARG A 72 -3.45 10.04 -17.27
N ARG A 73 -2.74 9.48 -16.29
CA ARG A 73 -1.76 8.40 -16.47
C ARG A 73 -2.42 7.03 -16.35
N TRP A 74 -3.29 6.86 -15.37
CA TRP A 74 -3.91 5.59 -14.99
C TRP A 74 -5.31 5.43 -15.59
N GLY A 75 -6.02 6.55 -15.78
CA GLY A 75 -7.38 6.56 -16.34
C GLY A 75 -8.41 7.10 -15.37
N TYR A 76 -9.67 7.16 -15.81
CA TYR A 76 -10.74 7.86 -15.07
C TYR A 76 -10.99 7.28 -13.67
N PHE A 77 -11.04 5.95 -13.56
CA PHE A 77 -11.33 5.25 -12.31
C PHE A 77 -10.55 3.92 -12.25
N ALA A 78 -9.22 4.02 -12.40
CA ALA A 78 -8.36 2.84 -12.39
C ALA A 78 -8.31 2.20 -11.00
N LEU A 79 -8.44 0.87 -10.96
CA LEU A 79 -8.31 0.06 -9.75
C LEU A 79 -6.91 -0.57 -9.74
N PRO A 80 -6.06 -0.30 -8.74
CA PRO A 80 -4.76 -0.94 -8.63
C PRO A 80 -4.87 -2.46 -8.54
N VAL A 81 -3.95 -3.16 -9.17
CA VAL A 81 -3.84 -4.62 -9.17
C VAL A 81 -2.80 -5.03 -8.13
N LEU A 82 -3.26 -5.75 -7.11
CA LEU A 82 -2.40 -6.52 -6.22
C LEU A 82 -2.17 -7.90 -6.84
N HIS A 83 -0.90 -8.30 -6.98
CA HIS A 83 -0.52 -9.65 -7.39
C HIS A 83 0.65 -10.15 -6.53
N GLY A 84 0.38 -11.19 -5.74
CA GLY A 84 1.30 -11.64 -4.69
C GLY A 84 1.44 -10.58 -3.60
N ASP A 85 2.65 -10.07 -3.47
CA ASP A 85 3.09 -9.04 -2.54
C ASP A 85 3.35 -7.68 -3.22
N ARG A 86 2.97 -7.52 -4.49
CA ARG A 86 3.30 -6.34 -5.31
C ARG A 86 2.06 -5.67 -5.90
N LEU A 87 2.15 -4.35 -6.02
CA LEU A 87 1.24 -3.53 -6.83
C LEU A 87 1.82 -3.42 -8.25
N VAL A 88 1.08 -3.89 -9.25
CA VAL A 88 1.64 -4.14 -10.60
C VAL A 88 1.02 -3.30 -11.71
N GLY A 89 0.02 -2.47 -11.41
CA GLY A 89 -0.65 -1.60 -12.38
C GLY A 89 -1.97 -1.06 -11.87
#